data_AF-A0A7V4UHJ5-F1
#
_entry.id   AF-A0A7V4UHJ5-F1
#
_cell.length_a   1.000
_cell.length_b   1.000
_cell.length_c   1.000
_cell.angle_alpha   90.00
_cell.angle_beta   90.00
_cell.angle_gamma   90.00
#
_symmetry.space_group_name_H-M   'P 1'
#
loop_
_entity.id
_entity.type
_entity.pdbx_description
1 polymer ?
#
loop_
_entity_poly.entity_id
_entity_poly.type
_entity_poly.pdbx_seq_one_letter_code
_entity_poly.pdbx_strand_id
1 'polypeptide(L)'
;MRRKLLPCCAAVCLALTALAPGSATAKPPRESLARPASYERATPSTESVRFARRTQLVGDQLEQTLAVTLELTTTVRQGHEVVNQGRMSINRRQRRLVTTTEVTGGMPLAVLVRYLEATKTTATEPGAGTTKPQPVQGKVYRCRREGDALHVTDEAGQLPPLDEYEIVAANMESLGRVNPLAEYLAGRTVSIGEKLALPHEVAEKLLGLGDELGRVTRFELTLVEVRKFHGTPCAVFQASV
;
A
#
# COMPACT_ATOMS: atom_id res chain seq x y z
N MET A 1 -10.13 16.46 -23.27
CA MET A 1 -10.11 16.63 -21.79
C MET A 1 -8.96 15.82 -21.23
N ARG A 2 -7.90 16.46 -20.71
CA ARG A 2 -6.79 15.77 -20.03
C ARG A 2 -7.22 15.47 -18.60
N ARG A 3 -7.53 14.21 -18.29
CA ARG A 3 -7.76 13.73 -16.92
C ARG A 3 -6.40 13.73 -16.19
N LYS A 4 -6.22 14.61 -15.21
CA LYS A 4 -5.12 14.50 -14.24
C LYS A 4 -5.59 13.55 -13.14
N LEU A 5 -5.19 12.29 -13.22
CA LEU A 5 -5.23 11.37 -12.08
C LEU A 5 -4.19 11.88 -11.08
N LEU A 6 -4.62 12.29 -9.88
CA LEU A 6 -3.70 12.48 -8.77
C LEU A 6 -3.20 11.10 -8.30
N PRO A 7 -1.90 10.95 -7.98
CA PRO A 7 -1.36 9.68 -7.54
C PRO A 7 -1.97 9.34 -6.18
N CYS A 8 -2.72 8.25 -6.14
CA CYS A 8 -3.15 7.62 -4.89
C CYS A 8 -1.91 6.95 -4.29
N CYS A 9 -1.25 7.62 -3.34
CA CYS A 9 -0.10 7.07 -2.62
C CYS A 9 -0.57 5.98 -1.64
N ALA A 10 -0.81 4.77 -2.15
CA ALA A 10 -0.89 3.57 -1.32
C ALA A 10 0.53 3.15 -0.92
N ALA A 11 0.99 3.60 0.24
CA ALA A 11 2.26 3.13 0.82
C ALA A 11 2.08 1.70 1.38
N VAL A 12 2.18 0.69 0.51
CA VAL A 12 2.26 -0.71 0.94
C VAL A 12 3.66 -0.93 1.52
N CYS A 13 3.79 -0.88 2.85
CA CYS A 13 5.02 -1.31 3.54
C CYS A 13 5.12 -2.83 3.50
N LEU A 14 5.86 -3.35 2.53
CA LEU A 14 6.33 -4.74 2.51
C LEU A 14 7.63 -4.83 3.33
N ALA A 15 7.62 -5.61 4.40
CA ALA A 15 8.82 -5.92 5.18
C ALA A 15 9.69 -6.90 4.38
N LEU A 16 10.79 -6.40 3.81
CA LEU A 16 11.73 -7.15 2.99
C LEU A 16 13.14 -6.91 3.51
N THR A 17 13.71 -7.91 4.17
CA THR A 17 14.99 -7.80 4.87
C THR A 17 16.17 -7.71 3.89
N ALA A 18 16.91 -6.61 3.93
CA ALA A 18 18.16 -6.36 3.21
C ALA A 18 19.37 -6.46 4.15
N LEU A 19 20.45 -7.12 3.71
CA LEU A 19 21.76 -7.09 4.38
C LEU A 19 22.66 -6.05 3.71
N ALA A 20 23.34 -5.21 4.50
CA ALA A 20 24.28 -4.19 4.02
C ALA A 20 25.68 -4.36 4.66
N PRO A 21 26.78 -4.26 3.90
CA PRO A 21 28.14 -4.19 4.44
C PRO A 21 28.56 -2.73 4.75
N GLY A 22 29.25 -2.53 5.87
CA GLY A 22 29.71 -1.21 6.32
C GLY A 22 31.18 -0.93 5.99
N SER A 23 31.52 0.33 5.73
CA SER A 23 32.89 0.85 5.78
C SER A 23 32.86 2.35 6.06
N ALA A 24 33.67 2.76 7.04
CA ALA A 24 33.81 4.13 7.50
C ALA A 24 35.25 4.60 7.31
N THR A 25 35.45 5.86 6.89
CA THR A 25 36.75 6.53 6.97
C THR A 25 36.61 8.03 7.21
N ALA A 26 37.58 8.55 7.97
CA ALA A 26 37.60 9.82 8.69
C ALA A 26 37.88 11.07 7.83
N LYS A 27 37.61 12.25 8.43
CA LYS A 27 37.60 13.58 7.80
C LYS A 27 38.66 14.52 8.41
N PRO A 28 39.47 15.24 7.60
CA PRO A 28 40.30 16.37 8.05
C PRO A 28 39.68 17.77 7.75
N PRO A 29 40.27 18.88 8.28
CA PRO A 29 39.58 20.15 8.53
C PRO A 29 39.56 21.15 7.35
N ARG A 30 38.67 22.15 7.47
CA ARG A 30 38.21 23.08 6.41
C ARG A 30 39.02 24.38 6.33
N GLU A 31 39.50 24.71 5.14
CA GLU A 31 39.76 26.08 4.68
C GLU A 31 38.61 26.57 3.78
N SER A 32 38.25 27.85 3.93
CA SER A 32 37.09 28.48 3.29
C SER A 32 37.52 29.46 2.20
N LEU A 33 37.34 29.08 0.94
CA LEU A 33 37.38 29.98 -0.22
C LEU A 33 36.04 29.90 -0.97
N ALA A 34 35.54 31.07 -1.39
CA ALA A 34 34.25 31.23 -2.05
C ALA A 34 34.13 30.35 -3.31
N ARG A 35 33.11 29.48 -3.33
CA ARG A 35 32.85 28.50 -4.40
C ARG A 35 31.86 29.04 -5.44
N PRO A 36 32.12 28.85 -6.75
CA PRO A 36 31.14 29.11 -7.78
C PRO A 36 29.92 28.19 -7.61
N ALA A 37 28.73 28.70 -7.98
CA ALA A 37 27.47 27.94 -7.95
C ALA A 37 27.58 26.72 -8.86
N SER A 38 27.90 25.59 -8.24
CA SER A 38 28.02 24.30 -8.89
C SER A 38 26.63 23.68 -8.91
N TYR A 39 26.09 23.39 -10.09
CA TYR A 39 24.93 22.49 -10.19
C TYR A 39 25.41 21.10 -9.81
N GLU A 40 25.25 20.75 -8.54
CA GLU A 40 25.51 19.42 -8.01
C GLU A 40 24.45 18.48 -8.60
N ARG A 41 24.76 17.89 -9.75
CA ARG A 41 23.97 16.79 -10.32
C ARG A 41 24.09 15.65 -9.31
N ALA A 42 23.02 15.44 -8.54
CA ALA A 42 22.94 14.38 -7.53
C ALA A 42 23.46 13.08 -8.15
N THR A 43 24.58 12.60 -7.62
CA THR A 43 25.19 11.35 -8.09
C THR A 43 24.20 10.25 -7.71
N PRO A 44 23.73 9.43 -8.66
CA PRO A 44 22.83 8.33 -8.33
C PRO A 44 23.50 7.48 -7.25
N SER A 45 22.82 7.32 -6.11
CA SER A 45 23.34 6.51 -5.02
C SER A 45 23.53 5.08 -5.53
N THR A 46 24.72 4.52 -5.35
CA THR A 46 25.05 3.13 -5.68
C THR A 46 24.38 2.10 -4.77
N GLU A 47 23.52 2.54 -3.84
CA GLU A 47 22.78 1.66 -2.96
C GLU A 47 21.71 0.90 -3.77
N SER A 48 21.76 -0.42 -3.65
CA SER A 48 20.83 -1.34 -4.29
C SER A 48 20.33 -2.38 -3.30
N VAL A 49 19.13 -2.89 -3.55
CA VAL A 49 18.45 -3.85 -2.68
C VAL A 49 18.12 -5.09 -3.48
N ARG A 50 18.51 -6.25 -2.96
CA ARG A 50 18.06 -7.54 -3.49
C ARG A 50 16.81 -8.00 -2.76
N PHE A 51 15.76 -8.25 -3.51
CA PHE A 51 14.48 -8.72 -3.00
C PHE A 51 14.47 -10.24 -2.93
N ALA A 52 13.94 -10.79 -1.84
CA ALA A 52 13.81 -12.22 -1.65
C ALA A 52 12.46 -12.55 -1.00
N ARG A 53 11.92 -13.73 -1.28
CA ARG A 53 10.75 -14.24 -0.56
C ARG A 53 11.20 -14.65 0.84
N ARG A 54 10.50 -14.16 1.86
CA ARG A 54 10.62 -14.65 3.22
C ARG A 54 9.51 -15.65 3.47
N THR A 55 9.87 -16.84 3.96
CA THR A 55 8.90 -17.82 4.45
C THR A 55 8.16 -17.21 5.64
N GLN A 56 6.83 -17.20 5.58
CA GLN A 56 6.02 -16.70 6.68
C GLN A 56 5.97 -17.71 7.82
N LEU A 57 5.96 -17.20 9.04
CA LEU A 57 5.89 -18.00 10.26
C LEU A 57 4.64 -17.62 11.07
N VAL A 58 4.14 -18.58 11.85
CA VAL A 58 3.13 -18.29 12.87
C VAL A 58 3.71 -17.30 13.88
N GLY A 59 2.95 -16.28 14.23
CA GLY A 59 3.37 -15.17 15.08
C GLY A 59 3.99 -13.99 14.32
N ASP A 60 4.26 -14.12 13.01
CA ASP A 60 4.68 -12.97 12.21
C ASP A 60 3.62 -11.86 12.30
N GLN A 61 4.08 -10.63 12.51
CA GLN A 61 3.23 -9.44 12.60
C GLN A 61 3.51 -8.47 11.46
N LEU A 62 2.43 -7.93 10.91
CA LEU A 62 2.45 -6.92 9.87
C LEU A 62 1.54 -5.76 10.27
N GLU A 63 2.12 -4.58 10.47
CA GLU A 63 1.35 -3.35 10.58
C GLU A 63 1.10 -2.77 9.18
N GLN A 64 -0.15 -2.52 8.85
CA GLN A 64 -0.57 -1.93 7.59
C GLN A 64 -1.27 -0.60 7.86
N THR A 65 -0.77 0.46 7.23
CA THR A 65 -1.44 1.77 7.20
C THR A 65 -1.90 2.05 5.78
N LEU A 66 -3.20 2.26 5.62
CA LEU A 66 -3.83 2.56 4.34
C LEU A 66 -4.51 3.92 4.43
N ALA A 67 -4.23 4.79 3.48
CA ALA A 67 -4.93 6.05 3.28
C ALA A 67 -5.41 6.09 1.83
N VAL A 68 -6.72 6.19 1.65
CA VAL A 68 -7.36 6.19 0.33
C VAL A 68 -8.15 7.47 0.20
N THR A 69 -7.86 8.26 -0.83
CA THR A 69 -8.67 9.41 -1.21
C THR A 69 -9.33 9.13 -2.55
N LEU A 70 -10.66 9.09 -2.56
CA LEU A 70 -11.47 9.00 -3.76
C LEU A 70 -12.10 10.36 -4.03
N GLU A 71 -11.78 10.95 -5.17
CA GLU A 71 -12.45 12.16 -5.65
C GLU A 71 -13.36 11.80 -6.83
N LEU A 72 -14.66 11.99 -6.65
CA LEU A 72 -15.67 11.80 -7.68
C LEU A 72 -16.16 13.17 -8.17
N THR A 73 -16.13 13.38 -9.48
CA THR A 73 -16.79 14.51 -10.13
C THR A 73 -17.87 13.97 -11.06
N THR A 74 -19.11 14.32 -10.78
CA THR A 74 -20.27 13.91 -11.57
C THR A 74 -20.75 15.10 -12.38
N THR A 75 -20.95 14.92 -13.68
CA THR A 75 -21.54 15.93 -14.57
C THR A 75 -22.69 15.28 -15.32
N VAL A 76 -23.90 15.79 -15.11
CA VAL A 76 -25.12 15.37 -15.81
C VAL A 76 -25.41 16.40 -16.89
N ARG A 77 -25.62 15.95 -18.13
CA ARG A 77 -25.92 16.80 -19.29
C ARG A 77 -27.24 16.41 -19.92
N GLN A 78 -27.98 17.40 -20.40
CA GLN A 78 -29.17 17.23 -21.23
C GLN A 78 -28.96 18.01 -22.52
N GLY A 79 -28.75 17.28 -23.63
CA GLY A 79 -28.28 17.89 -24.87
C GLY A 79 -26.89 18.51 -24.72
N HIS A 80 -26.76 19.80 -25.02
CA HIS A 80 -25.51 20.56 -24.87
C HIS A 80 -25.36 21.26 -23.51
N GLU A 81 -26.36 21.18 -22.65
CA GLU A 81 -26.41 21.88 -21.37
C GLU A 81 -25.97 20.96 -20.21
N VAL A 82 -25.20 21.50 -19.27
CA VAL A 82 -24.86 20.80 -18.01
C VAL A 82 -25.94 21.13 -17.00
N VAL A 83 -26.77 20.14 -16.66
CA VAL A 83 -27.93 20.31 -15.76
C VAL A 83 -27.53 20.12 -14.30
N ASN A 84 -26.50 19.32 -14.02
CA ASN A 84 -26.00 19.12 -12.65
C ASN A 84 -24.50 18.84 -12.67
N GLN A 85 -23.77 19.44 -11.74
CA GLN A 85 -22.39 19.12 -11.46
C GLN A 85 -22.21 18.92 -9.96
N GLY A 86 -21.74 17.75 -9.56
CA GLY A 86 -21.44 17.41 -8.17
C GLY A 86 -19.99 17.01 -8.00
N ARG A 87 -19.40 17.34 -6.85
CA ARG A 87 -18.10 16.80 -6.42
C ARG A 87 -18.30 16.11 -5.09
N MET A 88 -17.72 14.93 -4.94
CA MET A 88 -17.69 14.20 -3.68
C MET A 88 -16.27 13.74 -3.43
N SER A 89 -15.77 13.92 -2.21
CA SER A 89 -14.52 13.35 -1.75
C SER A 89 -14.78 12.39 -0.61
N ILE A 90 -14.21 11.18 -0.72
CA ILE A 90 -14.21 10.18 0.34
C ILE A 90 -12.75 9.95 0.70
N ASN A 91 -12.38 10.26 1.94
CA ASN A 91 -11.10 9.86 2.50
C ASN A 91 -11.34 8.69 3.47
N ARG A 92 -10.54 7.63 3.35
CA ARG A 92 -10.53 6.52 4.31
C ARG A 92 -9.11 6.38 4.84
N ARG A 93 -8.99 6.27 6.16
CA ARG A 93 -7.72 6.00 6.82
C ARG A 93 -7.88 4.80 7.73
N GLN A 94 -7.02 3.81 7.55
CA GLN A 94 -7.03 2.59 8.34
C GLN A 94 -5.60 2.26 8.78
N ARG A 95 -5.45 1.87 10.04
CA ARG A 95 -4.23 1.29 10.59
C ARG A 95 -4.59 -0.02 11.26
N ARG A 96 -4.00 -1.11 10.82
CA ARG A 96 -4.29 -2.46 11.32
C ARG A 96 -3.02 -3.26 11.59
N LEU A 97 -3.07 -4.07 12.63
CA LEU A 97 -2.05 -5.06 12.94
C LEU A 97 -2.58 -6.44 12.55
N VAL A 98 -1.87 -7.13 11.67
CA VAL A 98 -2.19 -8.47 11.19
C VAL A 98 -1.18 -9.43 11.80
N THR A 99 -1.64 -10.44 12.54
CA THR A 99 -0.79 -11.48 13.13
C THR A 99 -1.10 -12.82 12.49
N THR A 100 -0.10 -13.48 11.92
CA THR A 100 -0.26 -14.81 11.32
C THR A 100 -0.49 -15.86 12.40
N THR A 101 -1.58 -16.61 12.29
CA THR A 101 -1.96 -17.68 13.23
C THR A 101 -1.82 -19.07 12.65
N GLU A 102 -1.86 -19.20 11.32
CA GLU A 102 -1.64 -20.47 10.62
C GLU A 102 -0.95 -20.25 9.29
N VAL A 103 0.03 -21.12 8.99
CA VAL A 103 0.76 -21.15 7.73
C VAL A 103 0.73 -22.57 7.16
N THR A 104 0.38 -22.70 5.89
CA THR A 104 0.45 -23.97 5.14
C THR A 104 1.13 -23.72 3.79
N GLY A 105 2.10 -24.57 3.41
CA GLY A 105 2.83 -24.40 2.16
C GLY A 105 3.58 -23.07 2.04
N GLY A 106 3.98 -22.47 3.17
CA GLY A 106 4.62 -21.15 3.22
C GLY A 106 3.68 -19.95 3.02
N MET A 107 2.36 -20.19 2.94
CA MET A 107 1.33 -19.14 2.81
C MET A 107 0.50 -19.01 4.09
N PRO A 108 0.12 -17.78 4.49
CA PRO A 108 -0.72 -17.57 5.66
C PRO A 108 -2.16 -17.96 5.34
N LEU A 109 -2.68 -19.00 6.00
CA LEU A 109 -4.09 -19.39 5.84
C LEU A 109 -4.99 -18.75 6.88
N ALA A 110 -4.48 -18.42 8.06
CA ALA A 110 -5.26 -17.75 9.09
C ALA A 110 -4.49 -16.62 9.76
N VAL A 111 -5.19 -15.52 10.04
CA VAL A 111 -4.66 -14.34 10.72
C VAL A 111 -5.62 -13.83 11.79
N LEU A 112 -5.06 -13.18 12.80
CA LEU A 112 -5.77 -12.28 13.70
C LEU A 112 -5.54 -10.85 13.22
N VAL A 113 -6.59 -10.10 12.91
CA VAL A 113 -6.50 -8.69 12.49
C VAL A 113 -7.09 -7.78 13.55
N ARG A 114 -6.31 -6.79 13.98
CA ARG A 114 -6.73 -5.74 14.93
C ARG A 114 -6.73 -4.38 14.25
N TYR A 115 -7.86 -3.68 14.27
CA TYR A 115 -8.00 -2.35 13.69
C TYR A 115 -7.68 -1.28 14.74
N LEU A 116 -6.43 -0.79 14.72
CA LEU A 116 -5.98 0.27 15.62
C LEU A 116 -6.59 1.63 15.29
N GLU A 117 -6.83 1.89 14.00
CA GLU A 117 -7.50 3.09 13.49
C GLU A 117 -8.36 2.69 12.29
N ALA A 118 -9.59 3.19 12.19
CA ALA A 118 -10.41 3.02 10.99
C ALA A 118 -11.42 4.17 10.90
N THR A 119 -11.11 5.17 10.08
CA THR A 119 -11.92 6.38 9.91
C THR A 119 -12.32 6.59 8.46
N LYS A 120 -13.49 7.19 8.26
CA LYS A 120 -14.02 7.60 6.95
C LYS A 120 -14.44 9.06 7.03
N THR A 121 -13.85 9.90 6.21
CA THR A 121 -14.28 11.27 5.96
C THR A 121 -15.07 11.32 4.67
N THR A 122 -16.26 11.92 4.69
CA THR A 122 -17.03 12.18 3.47
C THR A 122 -17.30 13.68 3.39
N ALA A 123 -16.97 14.25 2.24
CA ALA A 123 -17.14 15.67 1.94
C ALA A 123 -17.89 15.80 0.61
N THR A 124 -19.07 16.42 0.65
CA THR A 124 -19.82 16.84 -0.55
C THR A 124 -19.44 18.26 -0.98
N GLU A 125 -18.80 19.03 -0.09
CA GLU A 125 -18.30 20.37 -0.35
C GLU A 125 -16.81 20.48 0.03
N PRO A 126 -16.03 21.32 -0.67
CA PRO A 126 -14.63 21.56 -0.32
C PRO A 126 -14.50 22.07 1.12
N GLY A 127 -13.74 21.36 1.95
CA GLY A 127 -13.43 21.77 3.32
C GLY A 127 -14.46 21.38 4.39
N ALA A 128 -15.64 20.86 4.02
CA ALA A 128 -16.71 20.51 4.97
C ALA A 128 -16.83 18.99 5.23
N GLY A 129 -15.70 18.28 5.30
CA GLY A 129 -15.71 16.82 5.49
C GLY A 129 -16.11 16.42 6.92
N THR A 130 -17.07 15.51 7.06
CA THR A 130 -17.34 14.88 8.36
C THR A 130 -16.56 13.58 8.49
N THR A 131 -15.65 13.51 9.45
CA THR A 131 -14.89 12.30 9.78
C THR A 131 -15.64 11.48 10.82
N LYS A 132 -15.91 10.21 10.52
CA LYS A 132 -16.54 9.26 11.45
C LYS A 132 -15.69 8.00 11.60
N PRO A 133 -15.63 7.40 12.79
CA PRO A 133 -15.04 6.07 12.95
C PRO A 133 -15.89 5.05 12.18
N GLN A 134 -15.22 4.04 11.63
CA GLN A 134 -15.85 2.88 11.02
C GLN A 134 -16.21 1.85 12.10
N PRO A 135 -17.19 0.97 11.86
CA PRO A 135 -17.68 0.02 12.87
C PRO A 135 -16.61 -0.99 13.33
N VAL A 136 -15.55 -1.20 12.52
CA VAL A 136 -14.41 -2.08 12.85
C VAL A 136 -13.36 -1.44 13.76
N GLN A 137 -13.40 -0.13 14.01
CA GLN A 137 -12.35 0.55 14.78
C GLN A 137 -12.23 0.01 16.21
N GLY A 138 -11.00 -0.33 16.62
CA GLY A 138 -10.68 -0.86 17.94
C GLY A 138 -10.93 -2.36 18.09
N LYS A 139 -11.56 -3.02 17.12
CA LYS A 139 -11.97 -4.42 17.18
C LYS A 139 -10.93 -5.39 16.62
N VAL A 140 -11.12 -6.65 16.95
CA VAL A 140 -10.27 -7.77 16.55
C VAL A 140 -11.13 -8.82 15.84
N TYR A 141 -10.61 -9.38 14.75
CA TYR A 141 -11.27 -10.41 13.96
C TYR A 141 -10.31 -11.55 13.66
N ARG A 142 -10.87 -12.75 13.53
CA ARG A 142 -10.18 -13.95 13.07
C ARG A 142 -10.58 -14.19 11.62
N CYS A 143 -9.59 -14.24 10.74
CA CYS A 143 -9.81 -14.50 9.33
C CYS A 143 -9.10 -15.80 8.95
N ARG A 144 -9.81 -16.70 8.25
CA ARG A 144 -9.28 -17.97 7.77
C ARG A 144 -9.67 -18.18 6.31
N ARG A 145 -8.72 -18.58 5.48
CA ARG A 145 -8.96 -19.00 4.09
C ARG A 145 -9.12 -20.51 4.04
N GLU A 146 -10.22 -20.97 3.44
CA GLU A 146 -10.46 -22.38 3.14
C GLU A 146 -10.78 -22.52 1.65
N GLY A 147 -9.81 -23.01 0.88
CA GLY A 147 -9.88 -22.93 -0.58
C GLY A 147 -9.98 -21.47 -1.04
N ASP A 148 -11.05 -21.14 -1.75
CA ASP A 148 -11.33 -19.77 -2.21
C ASP A 148 -12.13 -18.93 -1.19
N ALA A 149 -12.79 -19.59 -0.23
CA ALA A 149 -13.68 -18.94 0.72
C ALA A 149 -12.90 -18.28 1.87
N LEU A 150 -13.24 -17.03 2.19
CA LEU A 150 -12.74 -16.33 3.37
C LEU A 150 -13.79 -16.40 4.47
N HIS A 151 -13.43 -17.04 5.58
CA HIS A 151 -14.22 -17.06 6.80
C HIS A 151 -13.75 -15.95 7.73
N VAL A 152 -14.67 -15.06 8.11
CA VAL A 152 -14.40 -13.97 9.05
C VAL A 152 -15.28 -14.17 10.28
N THR A 153 -14.65 -14.19 11.45
CA THR A 153 -15.33 -14.23 12.75
C THR A 153 -14.79 -13.14 13.65
N ASP A 154 -15.56 -12.75 14.66
CA ASP A 154 -15.09 -11.86 15.72
C ASP A 154 -14.10 -12.57 16.67
N GLU A 155 -13.68 -11.89 17.73
CA GLU A 155 -12.75 -12.45 18.71
C GLU A 155 -13.30 -13.70 19.44
N ALA A 156 -14.62 -13.75 19.65
CA ALA A 156 -15.35 -14.84 20.29
C ALA A 156 -15.69 -15.99 19.31
N GLY A 157 -15.36 -15.85 18.03
CA GLY A 157 -15.63 -16.85 16.98
C GLY A 157 -17.04 -16.79 16.40
N GLN A 158 -17.80 -15.72 16.66
CA GLN A 158 -19.14 -15.51 16.09
C GLN A 158 -19.06 -14.75 14.76
N LEU A 159 -20.12 -14.84 13.96
CA LEU A 159 -20.23 -14.04 12.74
C LEU A 159 -20.43 -12.55 13.13
N PRO A 160 -19.58 -11.63 12.66
CA PRO A 160 -19.73 -10.22 12.98
C PRO A 160 -20.95 -9.60 12.26
N PRO A 161 -21.41 -8.42 12.68
CA PRO A 161 -22.40 -7.63 11.94
C PRO A 161 -22.02 -7.46 10.47
N LEU A 162 -23.01 -7.38 9.58
CA LEU A 162 -22.80 -7.38 8.13
C LEU A 162 -21.88 -6.25 7.66
N ASP A 163 -22.06 -5.04 8.18
CA ASP A 163 -21.25 -3.86 7.85
C ASP A 163 -19.79 -4.01 8.28
N GLU A 164 -19.53 -4.69 9.40
CA GLU A 164 -18.18 -5.08 9.83
C GLU A 164 -17.60 -6.17 8.95
N TYR A 165 -18.39 -7.22 8.67
CA TYR A 165 -18.00 -8.35 7.83
C TYR A 165 -17.52 -7.88 6.46
N GLU A 166 -18.29 -7.03 5.77
CA GLU A 166 -17.95 -6.50 4.45
C GLU A 166 -16.61 -5.76 4.44
N ILE A 167 -16.36 -4.93 5.47
CA ILE A 167 -15.10 -4.20 5.59
C ILE A 167 -13.94 -5.16 5.81
N VAL A 168 -14.08 -6.12 6.72
CA VAL A 168 -13.00 -7.06 7.05
C VAL A 168 -12.72 -8.02 5.89
N ALA A 169 -13.77 -8.52 5.24
CA ALA A 169 -13.67 -9.42 4.11
C ALA A 169 -12.96 -8.77 2.92
N ALA A 170 -13.37 -7.56 2.53
CA ALA A 170 -12.69 -6.79 1.48
C ALA A 170 -11.22 -6.52 1.84
N ASN A 171 -10.96 -6.16 3.11
CA ASN A 171 -9.63 -5.86 3.59
C ASN A 171 -8.68 -7.05 3.61
N MET A 172 -9.20 -8.26 3.82
CA MET A 172 -8.47 -9.52 3.93
C MET A 172 -8.66 -10.42 2.70
N GLU A 173 -9.19 -9.89 1.60
CA GLU A 173 -9.46 -10.65 0.38
C GLU A 173 -8.21 -11.31 -0.20
N SER A 174 -7.02 -10.73 0.02
CA SER A 174 -5.74 -11.29 -0.42
C SER A 174 -5.13 -12.32 0.55
N LEU A 175 -5.74 -12.58 1.71
CA LEU A 175 -5.24 -13.58 2.67
C LEU A 175 -5.14 -14.96 2.01
N GLY A 176 -4.00 -15.63 2.16
CA GLY A 176 -3.74 -16.94 1.56
C GLY A 176 -3.55 -16.92 0.03
N ARG A 177 -3.54 -15.74 -0.60
CA ARG A 177 -3.27 -15.59 -2.03
C ARG A 177 -1.82 -15.11 -2.26
N VAL A 178 -1.25 -15.50 -3.39
CA VAL A 178 0.09 -15.06 -3.80
C VAL A 178 0.07 -13.56 -4.06
N ASN A 179 1.02 -12.83 -3.46
CA ASN A 179 1.20 -11.42 -3.75
C ASN A 179 1.94 -11.26 -5.09
N PRO A 180 1.30 -10.73 -6.15
CA PRO A 180 1.89 -10.67 -7.48
C PRO A 180 3.11 -9.74 -7.54
N LEU A 181 3.17 -8.70 -6.70
CA LEU A 181 4.35 -7.84 -6.60
C LEU A 181 5.53 -8.56 -5.96
N ALA A 182 5.27 -9.32 -4.89
CA ALA A 182 6.32 -10.09 -4.22
C ALA A 182 6.90 -11.16 -5.16
N GLU A 183 6.07 -11.76 -6.00
CA GLU A 183 6.50 -12.67 -7.05
C GLU A 183 7.35 -11.97 -8.11
N TYR A 184 6.90 -10.82 -8.61
CA TYR A 184 7.64 -10.05 -9.61
C TYR A 184 9.01 -9.59 -9.10
N LEU A 185 9.10 -9.14 -7.85
CA LEU A 185 10.34 -8.63 -7.25
C LEU A 185 11.29 -9.73 -6.79
N ALA A 186 10.82 -10.96 -6.54
CA ALA A 186 11.65 -12.03 -6.00
C ALA A 186 12.92 -12.27 -6.84
N GLY A 187 14.08 -12.18 -6.20
CA GLY A 187 15.39 -12.39 -6.81
C GLY A 187 15.98 -11.16 -7.51
N ARG A 188 15.19 -10.11 -7.76
CA ARG A 188 15.65 -8.89 -8.43
C ARG A 188 16.50 -8.02 -7.50
N THR A 189 17.49 -7.35 -8.09
CA THR A 189 18.24 -6.27 -7.44
C THR A 189 17.79 -4.96 -8.05
N VAL A 190 17.40 -3.99 -7.22
CA VAL A 190 16.87 -2.70 -7.64
C VAL A 190 17.67 -1.60 -6.97
N SER A 191 18.16 -0.64 -7.74
CA SER A 191 18.91 0.50 -7.23
C SER A 191 17.97 1.61 -6.76
N ILE A 192 18.38 2.41 -5.77
CA ILE A 192 17.63 3.61 -5.42
C ILE A 192 17.58 4.55 -6.65
N GLY A 193 16.38 5.05 -6.95
CA GLY A 193 16.05 5.84 -8.15
C GLY A 193 15.69 5.02 -9.38
N GLU A 194 15.87 3.69 -9.36
CA GLU A 194 15.54 2.81 -10.47
C GLU A 194 14.01 2.72 -10.66
N LYS A 195 13.59 2.77 -11.92
CA LYS A 195 12.20 2.62 -12.34
C LYS A 195 11.93 1.21 -12.86
N LEU A 196 10.94 0.56 -12.28
CA LEU A 196 10.45 -0.75 -12.67
C LEU A 196 9.10 -0.57 -13.37
N ALA A 197 9.05 -0.89 -14.66
CA ALA A 197 7.78 -1.02 -15.37
C ALA A 197 7.16 -2.38 -15.03
N LEU A 198 5.98 -2.36 -14.42
CA LEU A 198 5.28 -3.59 -14.07
C LEU A 198 4.54 -4.14 -15.30
N PRO A 199 4.56 -5.46 -15.51
CA PRO A 199 3.70 -6.11 -16.49
C PRO A 199 2.24 -5.78 -16.20
N HIS A 200 1.45 -5.62 -17.26
CA HIS A 200 0.03 -5.28 -17.19
C HIS A 200 -0.73 -6.20 -16.22
N GLU A 201 -0.55 -7.51 -16.35
CA GLU A 201 -1.20 -8.52 -15.50
C GLU A 201 -0.88 -8.38 -14.01
N VAL A 202 0.35 -7.96 -13.67
CA VAL A 202 0.76 -7.73 -12.28
C VAL A 202 0.11 -6.44 -11.76
N ALA A 203 0.08 -5.40 -12.59
CA ALA A 203 -0.53 -4.12 -12.22
C ALA A 203 -2.05 -4.23 -12.03
N GLU A 204 -2.75 -4.97 -12.90
CA GLU A 204 -4.19 -5.23 -12.77
C GLU A 204 -4.51 -5.99 -11.48
N LYS A 205 -3.78 -7.08 -11.19
CA LYS A 205 -3.93 -7.85 -9.95
C LYS A 205 -3.63 -7.02 -8.70
N LEU A 206 -2.66 -6.11 -8.76
CA LEU A 206 -2.32 -5.23 -7.63
C LEU A 206 -3.36 -4.16 -7.37
N LEU A 207 -3.89 -3.57 -8.43
CA LEU A 207 -4.86 -2.49 -8.31
C LEU A 207 -6.28 -3.00 -8.01
N GLY A 208 -6.56 -4.28 -8.25
CA GLY A 208 -7.89 -4.86 -8.06
C GLY A 208 -8.93 -4.19 -8.95
N LEU A 209 -8.50 -3.54 -10.03
CA LEU A 209 -9.36 -2.97 -11.05
C LEU A 209 -9.82 -4.16 -11.89
N GLY A 210 -10.98 -4.72 -11.58
CA GLY A 210 -11.62 -5.66 -12.49
C GLY A 210 -11.90 -5.01 -13.85
N ASP A 211 -12.36 -5.80 -14.81
CA ASP A 211 -12.60 -5.36 -16.19
C ASP A 211 -13.51 -4.13 -16.32
N GLU A 212 -14.34 -3.87 -15.31
CA GLU A 212 -15.34 -2.79 -15.29
C GLU A 212 -14.77 -1.38 -15.04
N LEU A 213 -13.62 -1.27 -14.36
CA LEU A 213 -13.06 0.04 -13.96
C LEU A 213 -12.04 0.61 -14.96
N GLY A 214 -11.78 -0.12 -16.05
CA GLY A 214 -10.86 0.25 -17.12
C GLY A 214 -9.54 -0.49 -17.07
N ARG A 215 -8.74 -0.35 -18.14
CA ARG A 215 -7.46 -1.04 -18.30
C ARG A 215 -6.28 -0.20 -17.83
N VAL A 216 -5.34 -0.83 -17.13
CA VAL A 216 -4.10 -0.19 -16.68
C VAL A 216 -3.10 -0.11 -17.84
N THR A 217 -2.92 1.06 -18.45
CA THR A 217 -2.03 1.19 -19.62
C THR A 217 -0.55 1.24 -19.26
N ARG A 218 -0.21 1.78 -18.08
CA ARG A 218 1.16 1.87 -17.57
C ARG A 218 1.13 1.84 -16.04
N PHE A 219 2.08 1.15 -15.45
CA PHE A 219 2.30 1.18 -14.00
C PHE A 219 3.79 1.08 -13.73
N GLU A 220 4.36 2.09 -13.09
CA GLU A 220 5.78 2.12 -12.75
C GLU A 220 5.98 2.26 -11.25
N LEU A 221 6.98 1.56 -10.73
CA LEU A 221 7.48 1.73 -9.38
C LEU A 221 8.88 2.32 -9.43
N THR A 222 9.13 3.40 -8.69
CA THR A 222 10.48 3.94 -8.48
C THR A 222 10.92 3.64 -7.06
N LEU A 223 12.06 2.97 -6.85
CA LEU A 223 12.60 2.78 -5.51
C LEU A 223 13.13 4.13 -5.00
N VAL A 224 12.52 4.69 -3.97
CA VAL A 224 12.87 6.03 -3.46
C VAL A 224 13.94 5.94 -2.38
N GLU A 225 13.80 5.01 -1.45
CA GLU A 225 14.71 4.84 -0.33
C GLU A 225 14.58 3.46 0.30
N VAL A 226 15.56 3.11 1.14
CA VAL A 226 15.49 2.00 2.08
C VAL A 226 15.52 2.58 3.48
N ARG A 227 14.49 2.32 4.26
CA ARG A 227 14.42 2.80 5.65
C ARG A 227 14.15 1.66 6.60
N LYS A 228 14.64 1.76 7.83
CA LYS A 228 14.32 0.79 8.87
C LYS A 228 12.94 1.08 9.45
N PHE A 229 12.08 0.08 9.46
CA PHE A 229 10.79 0.09 10.15
C PHE A 229 10.83 -1.04 11.20
N HIS A 230 10.74 -0.69 12.49
CA HIS A 230 10.95 -1.63 13.61
C HIS A 230 12.23 -2.47 13.47
N GLY A 231 13.34 -1.84 13.07
CA GLY A 231 14.64 -2.50 12.90
C GLY A 231 14.77 -3.35 11.62
N THR A 232 13.68 -3.60 10.91
CA THR A 232 13.68 -4.31 9.62
C THR A 232 13.84 -3.29 8.49
N PRO A 233 14.79 -3.45 7.56
CA PRO A 233 14.86 -2.60 6.38
C PRO A 233 13.63 -2.82 5.50
N CYS A 234 13.08 -1.73 4.98
CA CYS A 234 11.90 -1.71 4.13
C CYS A 234 12.20 -0.82 2.92
N ALA A 235 11.95 -1.35 1.73
CA ALA A 235 12.03 -0.60 0.49
C ALA A 235 10.78 0.29 0.34
N VAL A 236 10.99 1.58 0.07
CA VAL A 236 9.90 2.54 -0.17
C VAL A 236 9.82 2.81 -1.65
N PHE A 237 8.71 2.42 -2.28
CA PHE A 237 8.45 2.68 -3.69
C PHE A 237 7.46 3.83 -3.87
N GLN A 238 7.73 4.67 -4.86
CA GLN A 238 6.75 5.59 -5.42
C GLN A 238 6.10 4.94 -6.65
N ALA A 239 4.79 4.79 -6.62
CA ALA A 239 4.01 4.31 -7.76
C ALA A 239 3.55 5.46 -8.65
N SER A 240 3.60 5.27 -9.97
CA SER A 240 2.96 6.14 -10.96
C SER A 240 2.14 5.31 -11.93
N VAL A 241 0.87 5.70 -12.09
CA VAL A 241 -0.15 5.07 -12.95
C VAL A 241 -0.59 6.05 -14.02
#